data_AF-A0A2K8P750-F1
#
_entry.id   AF-A0A2K8P750-F1
#
_cell.length_a   1.000
_cell.length_b   1.000
_cell.length_c   1.000
_cell.angle_alpha   90.00
_cell.angle_beta   90.00
_cell.angle_gamma   90.00
#
_symmetry.space_group_name_H-M   'P 1'
#
loop_
_entity.id
_entity.type
_entity.pdbx_description
1 polymer ?
#
loop_
_entity_poly.entity_id
_entity_poly.type
_entity_poly.pdbx_seq_one_letter_code
_entity_poly.pdbx_strand_id
1 'polypeptide(L)'
;MKLLEAPAVTLRADRAPDHPVVITDAVGIRFEGGRRSDQADLDLGVLWEQWSGPATGTPFYGVLDPEVQREAADRLLCAYCHRPAGRTPEGMLWLLQTDTATHTWPASIRTITPPICLPHAELALERCATLRRGHLAVRAPEAERIGVLGSVYSPDGLPG
;
A
#
# COMPACT_ATOMS: atom_id res chain seq x y z
N MET A 1 -1.46 -8.65 28.82
CA MET A 1 -2.04 -8.73 27.45
C MET A 1 -1.89 -7.37 26.80
N LYS A 2 -1.04 -7.22 25.77
CA LYS A 2 -1.06 -5.98 24.95
C LYS A 2 -2.40 -5.97 24.21
N LEU A 3 -3.13 -4.85 24.27
CA LEU A 3 -4.23 -4.60 23.35
C LEU A 3 -3.67 -4.78 21.94
N LEU A 4 -4.25 -5.68 21.17
CA LEU A 4 -3.76 -5.98 19.83
C LEU A 4 -4.44 -5.05 18.84
N GLU A 5 -3.67 -4.11 18.30
CA GLU A 5 -4.10 -3.13 17.32
C GLU A 5 -4.20 -3.75 15.92
N ALA A 6 -5.02 -3.17 15.05
CA ALA A 6 -5.07 -3.55 13.64
C ALA A 6 -3.72 -3.27 12.93
N PRO A 7 -3.45 -3.92 11.78
CA PRO A 7 -2.28 -3.59 10.98
C PRO A 7 -2.21 -2.09 10.68
N ALA A 8 -1.03 -1.48 10.79
CA ALA A 8 -0.83 -0.04 10.62
C ALA A 8 -1.32 0.47 9.26
N VAL A 9 -1.12 -0.29 8.18
CA VAL A 9 -1.58 0.09 6.84
C VAL A 9 -3.10 -0.04 6.65
N THR A 10 -3.86 -0.45 7.66
CA THR A 10 -5.31 -0.60 7.54
C THR A 10 -5.97 0.78 7.61
N LEU A 11 -6.84 1.09 6.65
CA LEU A 11 -7.62 2.32 6.68
C LEU A 11 -8.50 2.39 7.93
N ARG A 12 -8.67 3.60 8.46
CA ARG A 12 -9.43 3.86 9.69
C ARG A 12 -10.64 4.75 9.39
N ALA A 13 -11.73 4.58 10.12
CA ALA A 13 -12.97 5.31 9.89
C ALA A 13 -12.89 6.83 10.09
N ASP A 14 -11.88 7.32 10.81
CA ASP A 14 -11.62 8.74 11.04
C ASP A 14 -10.62 9.33 10.04
N ARG A 15 -10.21 8.56 9.04
CA ARG A 15 -9.47 9.02 7.88
C ARG A 15 -10.44 9.32 6.75
N ALA A 16 -10.27 10.48 6.14
CA ALA A 16 -11.08 10.89 5.01
C ALA A 16 -10.17 11.36 3.87
N PRO A 17 -10.51 11.04 2.63
CA PRO A 17 -9.83 11.63 1.49
C PRO A 17 -10.21 13.11 1.41
N ASP A 18 -9.20 13.95 1.23
CA ASP A 18 -9.38 15.33 0.82
C ASP A 18 -9.55 15.31 -0.71
N HIS A 19 -10.66 15.86 -1.20
CA HIS A 19 -10.97 15.87 -2.64
C HIS A 19 -10.79 17.27 -3.24
N PRO A 20 -9.56 17.79 -3.40
CA PRO A 20 -9.37 18.97 -4.22
C PRO A 20 -9.79 18.70 -5.67
N VAL A 21 -10.22 19.73 -6.37
CA VAL A 21 -10.52 19.63 -7.79
C VAL A 21 -9.25 19.23 -8.54
N VAL A 22 -9.31 18.12 -9.28
CA VAL A 22 -8.21 17.66 -10.14
C VAL A 22 -8.31 18.39 -11.47
N ILE A 23 -7.20 19.00 -11.90
CA ILE A 23 -7.05 19.65 -13.20
C ILE A 23 -6.15 18.79 -14.08
N THR A 24 -6.66 18.45 -15.27
CA THR A 24 -5.93 17.78 -16.33
C THR A 24 -5.60 18.77 -17.44
N ASP A 25 -4.34 18.82 -17.87
CA ASP A 25 -3.94 19.64 -19.02
C ASP A 25 -2.78 19.00 -19.78
N ALA A 26 -2.23 19.73 -20.77
CA ALA A 26 -1.14 19.26 -21.60
C ALA A 26 0.15 18.92 -20.82
N VAL A 27 0.32 19.41 -19.59
CA VAL A 27 1.49 19.12 -18.75
C VAL A 27 1.22 18.04 -17.70
N GLY A 28 -0.01 17.52 -17.62
CA GLY A 28 -0.40 16.37 -16.81
C GLY A 28 -1.52 16.67 -15.82
N ILE A 29 -1.47 16.02 -14.66
CA ILE A 29 -2.46 16.15 -13.59
C ILE A 29 -1.93 16.95 -12.39
N ARG A 30 -2.81 17.74 -11.76
CA ARG A 30 -2.54 18.49 -10.52
C ARG A 30 -3.82 18.77 -9.74
N PHE A 31 -3.71 19.26 -8.52
CA PHE A 31 -4.85 19.86 -7.82
C PHE A 31 -5.00 21.34 -8.17
N GLU A 32 -6.22 21.84 -8.13
CA GLU A 32 -6.52 23.27 -8.24
C GLU A 32 -5.73 24.08 -7.20
N GLY A 33 -5.28 25.28 -7.58
CA GLY A 33 -4.58 26.20 -6.69
C GLY A 33 -3.09 25.94 -6.47
N GLY A 34 -2.51 24.88 -7.04
CA GLY A 34 -1.07 24.60 -6.96
C GLY A 34 -0.39 24.37 -8.31
N ARG A 35 0.95 24.25 -8.28
CA ARG A 35 1.75 23.88 -9.45
C ARG A 35 1.98 22.39 -9.45
N ARG A 36 1.93 21.77 -10.64
CA ARG A 36 2.20 20.33 -10.80
C ARG A 36 3.55 19.90 -10.21
N SER A 37 4.59 20.71 -10.41
CA SER A 37 5.94 20.45 -9.89
C SER A 37 6.01 20.28 -8.37
N ASP A 38 5.05 20.88 -7.66
CA ASP A 38 5.05 20.94 -6.20
C ASP A 38 4.11 19.87 -5.60
N GLN A 39 3.29 19.22 -6.44
CA GLN A 39 2.20 18.33 -6.01
C GLN A 39 2.32 16.91 -6.55
N ALA A 40 2.77 16.77 -7.80
CA ALA A 40 2.91 15.48 -8.46
C ALA A 40 4.28 14.87 -8.18
N ASP A 41 4.30 13.55 -8.07
CA ASP A 41 5.52 12.77 -8.19
C ASP A 41 5.91 12.74 -9.68
N LEU A 42 6.92 13.53 -10.05
CA LEU A 42 7.30 13.72 -11.44
C LEU A 42 7.99 12.49 -12.04
N ASP A 43 8.64 11.67 -11.21
CA ASP A 43 9.34 10.46 -11.66
C ASP A 43 8.33 9.39 -12.09
N LEU A 44 7.21 9.29 -11.36
CA LEU A 44 6.13 8.37 -11.68
C LEU A 44 5.02 9.00 -12.53
N GLY A 45 5.00 10.33 -12.64
CA GLY A 45 3.95 11.08 -13.32
C GLY A 45 2.61 11.09 -12.59
N VAL A 46 2.57 10.79 -11.29
CA VAL A 46 1.33 10.56 -10.52
C VAL A 46 1.03 11.72 -9.58
N LEU A 47 -0.25 11.95 -9.32
CA LEU A 47 -0.73 12.85 -8.28
C LEU A 47 -1.25 11.99 -7.13
N TRP A 48 -0.64 12.14 -5.97
CA TRP A 48 -1.04 11.39 -4.78
C TRP A 48 -2.31 11.99 -4.19
N GLU A 49 -3.29 11.13 -3.89
CA GLU A 49 -4.48 11.52 -3.16
C GLU A 49 -4.08 12.05 -1.77
N GLN A 50 -4.76 13.11 -1.34
CA GLN A 50 -4.54 13.72 -0.04
C GLN A 50 -5.51 13.12 0.97
N TRP A 51 -5.03 12.80 2.17
CA TRP A 51 -5.88 12.24 3.21
C TRP A 51 -5.66 12.98 4.53
N SER A 52 -6.74 13.22 5.26
CA SER A 52 -6.72 13.89 6.54
C SER A 52 -7.35 13.04 7.65
N GLY A 53 -7.08 13.42 8.90
CA GLY A 53 -7.61 12.77 10.11
C GLY A 53 -6.60 11.91 10.88
N PRO A 54 -6.95 11.45 12.10
CA PRO A 54 -5.97 10.95 13.06
C PRO A 54 -5.60 9.46 12.95
N ALA A 55 -6.26 8.68 12.07
CA ALA A 55 -6.02 7.24 11.90
C ALA A 55 -6.17 6.39 13.19
N THR A 56 -7.06 6.78 14.09
CA THR A 56 -7.35 6.12 15.37
C THR A 56 -8.68 5.38 15.41
N GLY A 57 -9.53 5.60 14.41
CA GLY A 57 -10.89 5.07 14.33
C GLY A 57 -10.96 3.56 14.10
N THR A 58 -12.19 3.06 13.93
CA THR A 58 -12.47 1.66 13.63
C THR A 58 -11.73 1.24 12.34
N PRO A 59 -10.97 0.14 12.37
CA PRO A 59 -10.24 -0.32 11.19
C PRO A 59 -11.17 -0.94 10.15
N PHE A 60 -10.98 -0.58 8.88
CA PHE A 60 -11.60 -1.21 7.72
C PHE A 60 -10.67 -2.31 7.18
N TYR A 61 -10.78 -3.51 7.76
CA TYR A 61 -9.95 -4.65 7.35
C TYR A 61 -10.09 -4.95 5.85
N GLY A 62 -8.95 -5.14 5.19
CA GLY A 62 -8.88 -5.37 3.75
C GLY A 62 -8.82 -4.08 2.91
N VAL A 63 -8.96 -2.90 3.53
CA VAL A 63 -8.77 -1.61 2.88
C VAL A 63 -7.46 -1.01 3.39
N LEU A 64 -6.59 -0.61 2.45
CA LEU A 64 -5.30 -0.01 2.77
C LEU A 64 -5.45 1.51 2.90
N ASP A 65 -4.86 2.10 3.94
CA ASP A 65 -4.68 3.54 4.04
C ASP A 65 -3.64 3.98 3.00
N PRO A 66 -3.99 4.83 2.00
CA PRO A 66 -3.08 5.12 0.90
C PRO A 66 -1.76 5.78 1.31
N GLU A 67 -1.79 6.70 2.29
CA GLU A 67 -0.57 7.39 2.73
C GLU A 67 0.35 6.46 3.53
N VAL A 68 -0.23 5.68 4.45
CA VAL A 68 0.55 4.75 5.28
C VAL A 68 1.05 3.57 4.43
N GLN A 69 0.26 3.10 3.48
CA GLN A 69 0.66 2.05 2.53
C GLN A 69 1.81 2.52 1.66
N ARG A 70 1.73 3.75 1.12
CA ARG A 70 2.81 4.36 0.36
C ARG A 70 4.07 4.43 1.21
N GLU A 71 4.00 5.03 2.39
CA GLU A 71 5.18 5.17 3.25
C GLU A 71 5.81 3.81 3.58
N ALA A 72 4.99 2.80 3.88
CA ALA A 72 5.46 1.45 4.18
C ALA A 72 6.10 0.77 2.96
N ALA A 73 5.55 0.94 1.76
CA ALA A 73 6.14 0.41 0.53
C ALA A 73 7.46 1.12 0.20
N ASP A 74 7.47 2.45 0.30
CA ASP A 74 8.59 3.32 -0.03
C ASP A 74 9.81 3.08 0.86
N ARG A 75 9.55 2.87 2.15
CA ARG A 75 10.58 2.69 3.18
C ARG A 75 10.77 1.23 3.59
N LEU A 76 10.06 0.31 2.94
CA LEU A 76 10.08 -1.13 3.22
C LEU A 76 9.83 -1.45 4.71
N LEU A 77 8.77 -0.83 5.25
CA LEU A 77 8.30 -1.02 6.61
C LEU A 77 7.32 -2.19 6.68
N CYS A 78 7.26 -2.82 7.85
CA CYS A 78 6.28 -3.82 8.19
C CYS A 78 4.87 -3.24 8.09
N ALA A 79 4.04 -3.80 7.21
CA ALA A 79 2.65 -3.41 7.01
C ALA A 79 1.82 -3.41 8.31
N TYR A 80 2.21 -4.21 9.31
CA TYR A 80 1.49 -4.29 10.58
C TYR A 80 1.95 -3.26 11.61
N CYS A 81 3.25 -3.14 11.87
CA CYS A 81 3.75 -2.33 12.99
C CYS A 81 4.45 -1.04 12.57
N HIS A 82 4.53 -0.76 11.27
CA HIS A 82 5.13 0.44 10.70
C HIS A 82 6.58 0.71 11.15
N ARG A 83 7.29 -0.37 11.47
CA ARG A 83 8.73 -0.39 11.77
C ARG A 83 9.46 -1.13 10.65
N PRO A 84 10.79 -0.99 10.49
CA PRO A 84 11.53 -1.70 9.45
C PRO A 84 11.13 -3.18 9.38
N ALA A 85 10.79 -3.66 8.18
CA ALA A 85 10.42 -5.06 8.02
C ALA A 85 11.58 -5.97 8.43
N GLY A 86 11.25 -7.16 8.94
CA GLY A 86 12.26 -8.13 9.34
C GLY A 86 13.09 -8.55 8.13
N ARG A 87 14.40 -8.29 8.16
CA ARG A 87 15.36 -8.67 7.12
C ARG A 87 16.22 -9.83 7.61
N THR A 88 16.40 -10.82 6.75
CA THR A 88 17.38 -11.92 6.90
C THR A 88 18.30 -11.94 5.68
N PRO A 89 19.34 -12.78 5.64
CA PRO A 89 20.18 -12.92 4.44
C PRO A 89 19.40 -13.30 3.18
N GLU A 90 18.27 -13.98 3.32
CA GLU A 90 17.37 -14.35 2.22
C GLU A 90 16.42 -13.21 1.80
N GLY A 91 16.44 -12.09 2.52
CA GLY A 91 15.67 -10.89 2.22
C GLY A 91 14.54 -10.57 3.19
N MET A 92 13.64 -9.68 2.75
CA MET A 92 12.45 -9.27 3.49
C MET A 92 11.32 -10.27 3.29
N LEU A 93 10.55 -10.52 4.34
CA LEU A 93 9.36 -11.35 4.25
C LEU A 93 8.18 -10.55 3.68
N TRP A 94 7.50 -11.14 2.69
CA TRP A 94 6.24 -10.66 2.14
C TRP A 94 5.19 -11.73 2.31
N LEU A 95 4.00 -11.33 2.75
CA LEU A 95 2.87 -12.22 2.91
C LEU A 95 1.76 -11.76 1.98
N LEU A 96 1.53 -12.53 0.93
CA LEU A 96 0.67 -12.17 -0.19
C LEU A 96 -0.56 -13.07 -0.20
N GLN A 97 -1.73 -12.51 -0.47
CA GLN A 97 -2.91 -13.32 -0.74
C GLN A 97 -2.74 -14.02 -2.09
N THR A 98 -3.04 -15.32 -2.14
CA THR A 98 -3.11 -16.08 -3.40
C THR A 98 -4.40 -16.89 -3.44
N ASP A 99 -5.00 -16.99 -4.61
CA ASP A 99 -6.20 -17.78 -4.90
C ASP A 99 -5.86 -19.17 -5.46
N THR A 100 -4.59 -19.43 -5.77
CA THR A 100 -4.20 -20.53 -6.66
C THR A 100 -3.42 -21.63 -5.96
N ALA A 101 -3.93 -22.85 -6.09
CA ALA A 101 -3.28 -24.12 -5.73
C ALA A 101 -2.12 -24.51 -6.68
N THR A 102 -1.71 -23.62 -7.57
CA THR A 102 -0.68 -23.89 -8.59
C THR A 102 0.62 -23.19 -8.20
N HIS A 103 1.55 -23.97 -7.67
CA HIS A 103 2.91 -23.56 -7.25
C HIS A 103 3.84 -23.17 -8.42
N THR A 104 3.33 -22.60 -9.51
CA THR A 104 4.20 -22.03 -10.54
C THR A 104 4.69 -20.68 -10.04
N TRP A 105 5.87 -20.69 -9.42
CA TRP A 105 6.59 -19.48 -9.03
C TRP A 105 6.75 -18.55 -10.25
N PRO A 106 6.20 -17.33 -10.23
CA PRO A 106 6.46 -16.37 -11.29
C PRO A 106 7.89 -15.82 -11.13
N ALA A 107 8.54 -15.49 -12.26
CA ALA A 107 9.88 -14.91 -12.26
C ALA A 107 9.95 -13.53 -11.57
N SER A 108 8.80 -12.83 -11.46
CA SER A 108 8.64 -11.59 -10.69
C SER A 108 7.22 -11.48 -10.14
N ILE A 109 7.09 -10.95 -8.91
CA ILE A 109 5.79 -10.74 -8.25
C ILE A 109 5.55 -9.23 -8.15
N ARG A 110 4.40 -8.78 -8.66
CA ARG A 110 3.93 -7.40 -8.49
C ARG A 110 2.90 -7.39 -7.37
N THR A 111 3.05 -6.48 -6.42
CA THR A 111 2.14 -6.37 -5.28
C THR A 111 2.04 -4.93 -4.81
N ILE A 112 0.89 -4.57 -4.24
CA ILE A 112 0.69 -3.33 -3.50
C ILE A 112 0.87 -3.54 -1.98
N THR A 113 0.97 -4.78 -1.51
CA THR A 113 1.10 -5.10 -0.08
C THR A 113 2.55 -4.91 0.35
N PRO A 114 2.87 -4.01 1.30
CA PRO A 114 4.24 -3.83 1.81
C PRO A 114 4.79 -5.10 2.51
N PRO A 115 6.11 -5.17 2.79
CA PRO A 115 6.68 -6.31 3.52
C PRO A 115 6.13 -6.40 4.95
N ILE A 116 6.37 -7.54 5.61
CA ILE A 116 5.90 -7.82 6.97
C ILE A 116 7.01 -8.49 7.79
N CYS A 117 7.07 -8.25 9.10
CA CYS A 117 8.00 -8.99 9.96
C CYS A 117 7.39 -10.31 10.45
N LEU A 118 8.24 -11.30 10.73
CA LEU A 118 7.82 -12.67 11.06
C LEU A 118 6.72 -12.76 12.13
N PRO A 119 6.83 -12.08 13.30
CA PRO A 119 5.78 -12.17 14.32
C PRO A 119 4.41 -11.67 13.84
N HIS A 120 4.38 -10.66 12.96
CA HIS A 120 3.12 -10.15 12.43
C HIS A 120 2.62 -10.96 11.24
N ALA A 121 3.49 -11.67 10.52
CA ALA A 121 3.08 -12.64 9.51
C ALA A 121 2.35 -13.83 10.16
N GLU A 122 2.92 -14.39 11.23
CA GLU A 122 2.28 -15.44 12.03
C GLU A 122 0.93 -14.97 12.57
N LEU A 123 0.89 -13.78 13.19
CA LEU A 123 -0.35 -13.18 13.69
C LEU A 123 -1.40 -12.96 12.59
N ALA A 124 -0.98 -12.52 11.40
CA ALA A 124 -1.87 -12.33 10.27
C ALA A 124 -2.45 -13.66 9.79
N LEU A 125 -1.66 -14.73 9.75
CA LEU A 125 -2.12 -16.08 9.43
C LEU A 125 -3.06 -16.65 10.50
N GLU A 126 -2.88 -16.33 11.77
CA GLU A 126 -3.83 -16.76 12.81
C GLU A 126 -5.20 -16.08 12.65
N ARG A 127 -5.21 -14.79 12.28
CA ARG A 127 -6.42 -13.95 12.39
C ARG A 127 -7.15 -13.69 11.08
N CYS A 128 -6.43 -13.64 9.96
CA CYS A 128 -7.02 -13.31 8.68
C CYS A 128 -7.57 -14.58 8.01
N ALA A 129 -8.89 -14.74 8.03
CA ALA A 129 -9.54 -15.87 7.36
C ALA A 129 -9.19 -15.94 5.87
N THR A 130 -8.98 -14.80 5.20
CA THR A 130 -8.61 -14.76 3.78
C THR A 130 -7.21 -15.32 3.55
N LEU A 131 -6.20 -14.90 4.33
CA LEU A 131 -4.84 -15.45 4.20
C LEU A 131 -4.75 -16.93 4.60
N ARG A 132 -5.61 -17.40 5.52
CA ARG A 132 -5.72 -18.83 5.84
C ARG A 132 -6.28 -19.67 4.70
N ARG A 133 -7.14 -19.10 3.84
CA ARG A 133 -7.66 -19.80 2.65
C ARG A 133 -6.61 -19.91 1.55
N GLY A 134 -5.68 -18.97 1.49
CA GLY A 134 -4.60 -18.99 0.53
C GLY A 134 -3.64 -17.82 0.72
N HIS A 135 -2.37 -18.13 0.93
CA HIS A 135 -1.30 -17.14 0.97
C HIS A 135 -0.02 -17.69 0.35
N LEU A 136 0.84 -16.77 -0.07
CA LEU A 136 2.21 -17.02 -0.45
C LEU A 136 3.12 -16.22 0.47
N ALA A 137 4.00 -16.91 1.20
CA ALA A 137 5.05 -16.30 1.99
C ALA A 137 6.37 -16.37 1.21
N VAL A 138 6.90 -15.22 0.81
CA VAL A 138 8.15 -15.14 0.05
C VAL A 138 9.18 -14.30 0.77
N ARG A 139 10.45 -14.63 0.59
CA ARG A 139 11.55 -13.72 0.92
C ARG A 139 12.12 -13.13 -0.36
N ALA A 140 12.19 -11.81 -0.41
CA ALA A 140 12.74 -11.07 -1.53
C ALA A 140 13.93 -10.22 -1.04
N PRO A 141 15.14 -10.38 -1.61
CA PRO A 141 16.30 -9.58 -1.22
C PRO A 141 16.12 -8.11 -1.60
N GLU A 142 15.44 -7.87 -2.72
CA GLU A 142 15.20 -6.56 -3.30
C GLU A 142 13.71 -6.42 -3.64
N ALA A 143 13.21 -5.19 -3.55
CA ALA A 143 11.88 -4.82 -3.99
C ALA A 143 11.97 -3.41 -4.56
N GLU A 144 11.66 -3.29 -5.85
CA GLU A 144 11.67 -2.02 -6.56
C GLU A 144 10.24 -1.48 -6.72
N ARG A 145 10.09 -0.17 -6.58
CA ARG A 145 8.83 0.50 -6.90
C ARG A 145 8.75 0.71 -8.41
N ILE A 146 7.93 -0.09 -9.06
CA ILE A 146 7.74 -0.07 -10.52
C ILE A 146 6.52 0.74 -10.99
N GLY A 147 5.77 1.34 -10.05
CA GLY A 147 4.57 2.12 -10.35
C GLY A 147 3.60 2.19 -9.18
N VAL A 148 2.40 2.68 -9.45
CA VAL A 148 1.30 2.81 -8.49
C VAL A 148 0.04 2.18 -9.05
N LEU A 149 -0.85 1.72 -8.15
CA LEU A 149 -2.21 1.35 -8.52
C LEU A 149 -3.12 2.53 -8.17
N GLY A 150 -3.83 3.08 -9.15
CA GLY A 150 -4.69 4.24 -8.96
C GLY A 150 -5.56 4.53 -10.17
N SER A 151 -6.30 5.63 -10.11
CA SER A 151 -7.18 6.07 -11.20
C SER A 151 -6.40 6.72 -12.33
N VAL A 152 -6.71 6.35 -13.57
CA VAL A 152 -6.14 6.96 -14.77
C VAL A 152 -7.02 8.14 -15.18
N TYR A 153 -6.41 9.30 -15.38
CA TYR A 153 -7.09 10.50 -15.88
C TYR A 153 -6.68 10.75 -17.32
N SER A 154 -7.65 10.94 -18.20
CA SER A 154 -7.41 11.36 -19.57
C SER A 154 -7.36 12.90 -19.68
N PRO A 155 -6.77 13.45 -20.76
CA PRO A 155 -6.64 14.91 -20.93
C PRO A 155 -7.98 15.68 -20.90
N ASP A 156 -9.08 15.02 -21.22
CA ASP A 156 -10.46 15.52 -21.13
C ASP A 156 -11.06 15.48 -19.71
N GLY A 157 -10.28 15.04 -18.71
CA GLY A 157 -10.62 15.13 -17.29
C GLY A 157 -11.54 14.02 -16.78
N LEU A 158 -11.87 13.04 -17.61
CA LEU A 158 -12.68 11.90 -17.20
C LEU A 158 -11.79 10.77 -16.63
N PRO A 159 -12.21 10.10 -15.55
CA PRO A 159 -11.57 8.87 -15.14
C PRO A 159 -11.81 7.78 -16.20
N GLY A 160 -10.74 7.12 -16.62
CA GLY A 160 -10.76 5.98 -17.55
C GLY A 160 -10.98 4.63 -16.88
#